data_AF-A0A0S8FGF4-F1
#
_entry.id   AF-A0A0S8FGF4-F1
#
_cell.length_a   1.000
_cell.length_b   1.000
_cell.length_c   1.000
_cell.angle_alpha   90.00
_cell.angle_beta   90.00
_cell.angle_gamma   90.00
#
_symmetry.space_group_name_H-M   'P 1'
#
loop_
_entity.id
_entity.type
_entity.pdbx_description
1 polymer ?
#
loop_
_entity_poly.entity_id
_entity_poly.type
_entity_poly.pdbx_seq_one_letter_code
_entity_poly.pdbx_strand_id
1 'polypeptide(L)'
;MKDAVFYLGLGVLFTHELDALPNHEWRVLPLVRSLPDDVGMAVFVALHVPLFAVLVALVASARPRVRRLSRIGIATFLIVHALMHRLFTDHPSYEFSSRLSEWLIFGGAALGAAYLAMELFDRRTPAR
;
A
#
# COMPACT_ATOMS: atom_id res chain seq x y z
N MET A 1 -1.17 -5.45 19.90
CA MET A 1 -0.58 -4.23 19.32
C MET A 1 -0.18 -4.40 17.86
N LYS A 2 0.61 -5.43 17.50
CA LYS A 2 1.01 -5.74 16.11
C LYS A 2 -0.13 -5.73 15.10
N ASP A 3 -1.27 -6.36 15.42
CA ASP A 3 -2.43 -6.39 14.52
C ASP A 3 -3.03 -5.00 14.29
N ALA A 4 -3.07 -4.14 15.31
CA ALA A 4 -3.57 -2.78 15.17
C ALA A 4 -2.66 -1.93 14.27
N VAL A 5 -1.34 -2.06 14.42
CA VAL A 5 -0.36 -1.42 13.53
C VAL A 5 -0.55 -1.88 12.08
N PHE A 6 -0.74 -3.18 11.88
CA PHE A 6 -1.01 -3.73 10.55
C PHE A 6 -2.30 -3.16 9.95
N TYR A 7 -3.42 -3.21 10.68
CA TYR A 7 -4.71 -2.74 10.17
C TYR A 7 -4.73 -1.24 9.92
N LEU A 8 -4.03 -0.46 10.75
CA LEU A 8 -3.83 0.96 10.49
C LEU A 8 -3.02 1.18 9.20
N GLY A 9 -1.93 0.42 8.99
CA GLY A 9 -1.15 0.48 7.75
C GLY A 9 -1.96 0.07 6.51
N LEU A 10 -2.81 -0.95 6.63
CA LEU A 10 -3.74 -1.36 5.57
C LEU A 10 -4.79 -0.29 5.28
N GLY A 11 -5.34 0.35 6.32
CA GLY A 11 -6.27 1.47 6.16
C GLY A 11 -5.61 2.67 5.48
N VAL A 12 -4.36 2.97 5.84
CA VAL A 12 -3.56 4.01 5.19
C VAL A 12 -3.32 3.68 3.72
N LEU A 13 -3.00 2.42 3.38
CA LEU A 13 -2.88 1.99 1.98
C LEU A 13 -4.16 2.26 1.19
N PHE A 14 -5.32 1.79 1.66
CA PHE A 14 -6.57 2.02 0.95
C PHE A 14 -6.93 3.50 0.86
N THR A 15 -6.58 4.30 1.86
CA THR A 15 -6.84 5.74 1.85
C THR A 15 -5.88 6.47 0.89
N HIS A 16 -4.63 6.02 0.76
CA HIS A 16 -3.71 6.49 -0.27
C HIS A 16 -4.29 6.29 -1.67
N GLU A 17 -4.91 5.14 -1.95
CA GLU A 17 -5.55 4.89 -3.25
C GLU A 17 -6.77 5.80 -3.52
N LEU A 18 -7.40 6.36 -2.48
CA LEU A 18 -8.41 7.41 -2.63
C LEU A 18 -7.78 8.76 -2.94
N ASP A 19 -6.64 9.06 -2.29
CA ASP A 19 -5.82 10.26 -2.56
C ASP A 19 -5.14 10.19 -3.95
N ALA A 20 -4.91 8.99 -4.49
CA ALA A 20 -4.38 8.79 -5.83
C ALA A 20 -5.29 9.31 -6.95
N LEU A 21 -6.61 9.38 -6.70
CA LEU A 21 -7.58 9.86 -7.68
C LEU A 21 -7.42 11.34 -8.02
N PRO A 22 -7.46 12.29 -7.06
CA PRO A 22 -7.23 13.70 -7.36
C PRO A 22 -5.79 14.00 -7.82
N ASN A 23 -4.83 13.11 -7.51
CA ASN A 23 -3.43 13.23 -7.93
C ASN A 23 -3.10 12.44 -9.21
N HIS A 24 -4.11 11.94 -9.93
CA HIS A 24 -4.01 11.29 -11.23
C HIS A 24 -2.89 10.22 -11.33
N GLU A 25 -2.73 9.37 -10.31
CA GLU A 25 -1.59 8.45 -10.20
C GLU A 25 -1.40 7.53 -11.42
N TRP A 26 -2.49 7.22 -12.12
CA TRP A 26 -2.46 6.45 -13.37
C TRP A 26 -1.57 7.06 -14.45
N ARG A 27 -1.31 8.38 -14.43
CA ARG A 27 -0.40 9.06 -15.36
C ARG A 27 1.07 8.69 -15.14
N VAL A 28 1.42 8.17 -13.96
CA VAL A 28 2.78 7.75 -13.61
C VAL A 28 2.94 6.22 -13.76
N LEU A 29 1.85 5.46 -13.61
CA LEU A 29 1.89 4.00 -13.65
C LEU A 29 2.26 3.44 -15.04
N PRO A 30 3.35 2.65 -15.17
CA PRO A 30 3.85 2.19 -16.47
C PRO A 30 2.83 1.47 -17.36
N LEU A 31 1.87 0.75 -16.76
CA LEU A 31 0.88 -0.06 -17.47
C LEU A 31 -0.27 0.76 -18.06
N VAL A 32 -0.66 1.86 -17.42
CA VAL A 32 -1.88 2.63 -17.76
C VAL A 32 -1.60 4.07 -18.17
N ARG A 33 -0.36 4.57 -18.00
CA ARG A 33 0.03 5.96 -18.32
C ARG A 33 -0.18 6.39 -19.78
N SER A 34 -0.26 5.45 -20.72
CA SER A 34 -0.44 5.75 -22.14
C SER A 34 -1.92 5.83 -22.57
N LEU A 35 -2.85 5.54 -21.66
CA LEU A 35 -4.28 5.62 -21.95
C LEU A 35 -4.77 7.07 -21.94
N PRO A 36 -5.83 7.41 -22.69
CA PRO A 36 -6.55 8.67 -22.51
C PRO A 36 -6.97 8.84 -21.05
N ASP A 37 -6.98 10.06 -20.54
CA ASP A 37 -7.08 10.32 -19.10
C ASP A 37 -8.35 9.76 -18.44
N ASP A 38 -9.49 9.91 -19.11
CA ASP A 38 -10.79 9.36 -18.71
C ASP A 38 -10.80 7.82 -18.68
N VAL A 39 -10.18 7.19 -19.69
CA VAL A 39 -10.02 5.74 -19.77
C VAL A 39 -9.03 5.25 -18.72
N GLY A 40 -7.92 5.98 -18.50
CA GLY A 40 -6.89 5.68 -17.51
C GLY A 40 -7.45 5.67 -16.09
N MET A 41 -8.23 6.69 -15.73
CA MET A 41 -8.95 6.75 -14.46
C MET A 41 -9.90 5.56 -14.29
N ALA A 42 -10.73 5.27 -15.30
CA ALA A 42 -11.70 4.18 -15.24
C ALA A 42 -11.03 2.81 -15.07
N VAL A 43 -9.96 2.55 -15.83
CA VAL A 43 -9.16 1.32 -15.72
C VAL A 43 -8.47 1.23 -14.38
N PHE A 44 -7.87 2.33 -13.89
CA PHE A 44 -7.24 2.40 -12.56
C PHE A 44 -8.24 1.98 -11.48
N VAL A 45 -9.41 2.62 -11.42
CA VAL A 45 -10.46 2.28 -10.43
C VAL A 45 -10.93 0.83 -10.58
N ALA A 46 -11.22 0.39 -11.82
CA ALA A 46 -11.74 -0.95 -12.07
C ALA A 46 -10.75 -2.05 -11.67
N LEU A 47 -9.45 -1.85 -11.85
CA LEU A 47 -8.40 -2.80 -11.46
C LEU A 47 -8.21 -2.88 -9.94
N HIS A 48 -8.53 -1.81 -9.20
CA HIS A 48 -8.45 -1.82 -7.73
C HIS A 48 -9.50 -2.71 -7.09
N VAL A 49 -10.69 -2.88 -7.70
CA VAL A 49 -11.74 -3.75 -7.16
C VAL A 49 -11.28 -5.20 -6.97
N PRO A 50 -10.81 -5.93 -8.01
CA PRO A 50 -10.30 -7.29 -7.83
C PRO A 50 -9.03 -7.33 -6.98
N LEU A 51 -8.15 -6.32 -7.08
CA LEU A 51 -6.94 -6.24 -6.26
C LEU A 51 -7.29 -6.20 -4.78
N PHE A 52 -8.17 -5.30 -4.35
CA PHE A 52 -8.58 -5.18 -2.95
C PHE A 52 -9.34 -6.41 -2.47
N ALA A 53 -10.19 -7.01 -3.30
CA ALA A 53 -10.87 -8.27 -2.96
C ALA A 53 -9.85 -9.38 -2.65
N VAL A 54 -8.81 -9.53 -3.48
CA VAL A 54 -7.73 -10.50 -3.27
C VAL A 54 -6.93 -10.17 -2.01
N LEU A 55 -6.51 -8.91 -1.82
CA LEU A 55 -5.74 -8.50 -0.63
C LEU A 55 -6.51 -8.76 0.67
N VAL A 56 -7.79 -8.39 0.72
CA VAL A 56 -8.67 -8.64 1.87
C VAL A 56 -8.83 -10.14 2.11
N ALA A 57 -9.08 -10.94 1.07
CA ALA A 57 -9.21 -12.39 1.21
C ALA A 57 -7.92 -13.05 1.73
N LEU A 58 -6.75 -12.58 1.25
CA LEU A 58 -5.44 -13.04 1.67
C LEU A 58 -5.14 -12.70 3.13
N VAL A 59 -5.51 -11.50 3.59
CA VAL A 59 -5.37 -11.05 4.98
C VAL A 59 -6.38 -11.75 5.91
N ALA A 60 -7.58 -12.04 5.43
CA ALA A 60 -8.64 -12.72 6.17
C ALA A 60 -8.54 -14.26 6.11
N SER A 61 -7.55 -14.81 5.40
CA SER A 61 -7.43 -16.24 5.17
C SER A 61 -7.46 -17.04 6.48
N ALA A 62 -8.31 -18.08 6.53
CA ALA A 62 -8.37 -19.00 7.66
C ALA A 62 -7.03 -19.74 7.87
N ARG A 63 -6.25 -19.96 6.80
CA ARG A 63 -4.95 -20.62 6.85
C ARG A 63 -3.92 -19.68 7.49
N PRO A 64 -3.39 -19.98 8.69
CA PRO A 64 -2.52 -19.05 9.42
C PRO A 64 -1.25 -18.65 8.66
N ARG A 65 -0.66 -19.62 7.92
CA ARG A 65 0.53 -19.38 7.10
C ARG A 65 0.27 -18.37 5.98
N VAL A 66 -0.87 -18.50 5.28
CA VAL A 66 -1.26 -17.58 4.20
C VAL A 66 -1.47 -16.20 4.78
N ARG A 67 -2.37 -16.07 5.76
CA ARG A 67 -2.65 -14.80 6.44
C ARG A 67 -1.37 -14.07 6.87
N ARG A 68 -0.45 -14.80 7.50
CA ARG A 68 0.82 -14.24 7.96
C ARG A 68 1.73 -13.76 6.83
N LEU A 69 1.93 -14.57 5.79
CA LEU A 69 2.75 -14.19 4.64
C LEU A 69 2.15 -13.00 3.90
N SER A 70 0.83 -12.95 3.75
CA SER A 70 0.11 -11.83 3.14
C SER A 70 0.34 -10.52 3.91
N ARG A 71 0.25 -10.56 5.25
CA ARG A 71 0.50 -9.37 6.08
C ARG A 71 1.94 -8.88 6.00
N ILE A 72 2.91 -9.79 6.01
CA ILE A 72 4.33 -9.45 5.77
C ILE A 72 4.51 -8.85 4.37
N GLY A 73 3.87 -9.44 3.36
CA GLY A 73 3.89 -8.95 1.98
C GLY A 73 3.37 -7.53 1.86
N ILE A 74 2.19 -7.24 2.41
CA ILE A 74 1.59 -5.90 2.42
C ILE A 74 2.46 -4.90 3.19
N ALA A 75 2.98 -5.27 4.36
CA ALA A 75 3.86 -4.39 5.13
C ALA A 75 5.17 -4.08 4.39
N THR A 76 5.71 -5.05 3.64
CA THR A 76 6.87 -4.83 2.76
C THR A 76 6.50 -3.96 1.58
N PHE A 77 5.34 -4.20 0.96
CA PHE A 77 4.82 -3.39 -0.13
C PHE A 77 4.68 -1.93 0.27
N LEU A 78 4.15 -1.60 1.45
CA LEU A 78 4.06 -0.23 1.95
C LEU A 78 5.41 0.52 1.95
N ILE A 79 6.49 -0.18 2.31
CA ILE A 79 7.84 0.40 2.30
C ILE A 79 8.30 0.63 0.86
N VAL A 80 8.18 -0.39 0.00
CA VAL A 80 8.58 -0.30 -1.40
C VAL A 80 7.76 0.76 -2.15
N HIS A 81 6.47 0.85 -1.86
CA HIS A 81 5.54 1.82 -2.43
C HIS A 81 5.98 3.26 -2.14
N ALA A 82 6.31 3.56 -0.88
CA ALA A 82 6.85 4.88 -0.53
C ALA A 82 8.19 5.19 -1.22
N LEU A 83 9.05 4.18 -1.42
CA LEU A 83 10.27 4.35 -2.20
C LEU A 83 9.97 4.65 -3.67
N MET A 84 8.94 4.02 -4.27
CA MET A 84 8.51 4.32 -5.64
C MET A 84 8.01 5.76 -5.76
N HIS A 85 7.18 6.24 -4.82
CA HIS A 85 6.76 7.65 -4.79
C HIS A 85 7.95 8.61 -4.69
N ARG A 86 8.95 8.26 -3.87
CA ARG A 86 10.17 9.06 -3.76
C ARG A 86 10.99 9.10 -5.05
N LEU A 87 10.98 8.00 -5.82
CA LEU A 87 11.66 7.90 -7.10
C LEU A 87 10.89 8.61 -8.23
N PHE A 88 9.56 8.70 -8.12
CA PHE A 88 8.71 9.40 -9.08
C PHE A 88 8.53 10.88 -8.79
N THR A 89 9.10 11.42 -7.70
CA THR A 89 8.93 12.84 -7.33
C THR A 89 9.37 13.80 -8.44
N ASP A 90 10.38 13.44 -9.23
CA ASP A 90 10.87 14.26 -10.35
C ASP A 90 10.13 13.98 -11.67
N HIS A 91 9.14 13.08 -11.68
CA HIS A 91 8.37 12.74 -12.87
C HIS A 91 7.39 13.88 -13.21
N PRO A 92 7.28 14.33 -14.49
CA PRO A 92 6.44 15.49 -14.86
C PRO A 92 4.96 15.36 -14.51
N SER A 93 4.45 14.14 -14.40
CA SER A 93 3.05 13.83 -14.06
C SER A 93 2.85 13.43 -12.60
N TYR A 94 3.85 13.64 -11.73
CA TYR A 94 3.75 13.36 -10.31
C TYR A 94 3.10 14.54 -9.59
N GLU A 95 1.89 14.34 -9.05
CA GLU A 95 1.07 15.44 -8.50
C GLU A 95 0.93 15.41 -6.97
N PHE A 96 1.46 14.39 -6.28
CA PHE A 96 1.37 14.28 -4.83
C PHE A 96 2.24 15.34 -4.11
N SER A 97 1.64 16.46 -3.74
CA SER A 97 2.33 17.58 -3.06
C SER A 97 1.73 17.96 -1.70
N SER A 98 0.63 17.30 -1.29
CA SER A 98 -0.05 17.64 -0.05
C SER A 98 0.58 16.95 1.16
N ARG A 99 0.53 17.59 2.33
CA ARG A 99 0.96 16.96 3.59
C ARG A 99 0.16 15.69 3.92
N LEU A 100 -1.11 15.63 3.49
CA LEU A 100 -1.93 14.46 3.68
C LEU A 100 -1.40 13.30 2.82
N SER A 101 -1.10 13.56 1.55
CA SER A 101 -0.49 12.60 0.62
C SER A 101 0.84 12.07 1.16
N GLU A 102 1.73 12.97 1.61
CA GLU A 102 3.01 12.58 2.22
C GLU A 102 2.80 11.67 3.46
N TRP A 103 1.82 11.99 4.30
CA TRP A 103 1.51 11.19 5.47
C TRP A 103 0.93 9.81 5.10
N LEU A 104 0.06 9.75 4.09
CA LEU A 104 -0.49 8.48 3.59
C LEU A 104 0.60 7.60 2.98
N ILE A 105 1.53 8.18 2.23
CA ILE A 105 2.65 7.46 1.61
C ILE A 105 3.69 7.02 2.65
N PHE A 106 4.32 7.98 3.33
CA PHE A 106 5.46 7.71 4.22
C PHE A 106 5.03 7.22 5.60
N GLY A 107 3.86 7.64 6.09
CA GLY A 107 3.25 7.08 7.29
C GLY A 107 2.85 5.62 7.10
N GLY A 108 2.35 5.26 5.91
CA GLY A 108 2.13 3.86 5.51
C GLY A 108 3.41 3.03 5.60
N ALA A 109 4.52 3.53 5.04
CA ALA A 109 5.82 2.87 5.14
C ALA A 109 6.31 2.72 6.59
N ALA A 110 6.14 3.74 7.44
CA ALA A 110 6.50 3.67 8.85
C ALA A 110 5.69 2.59 9.60
N LEU A 111 4.39 2.47 9.33
CA LEU A 111 3.54 1.43 9.90
C LEU A 111 3.94 0.04 9.40
N GLY A 112 4.28 -0.10 8.11
CA GLY A 112 4.81 -1.34 7.54
C GLY A 112 6.11 -1.77 8.21
N ALA A 113 7.07 -0.86 8.38
CA ALA A 113 8.33 -1.12 9.06
C ALA A 113 8.12 -1.51 10.53
N ALA A 114 7.24 -0.80 11.24
CA ALA A 114 6.90 -1.11 12.63
C ALA A 114 6.28 -2.51 12.76
N TYR A 115 5.36 -2.89 11.86
CA TYR A 115 4.79 -4.23 11.83
C TYR A 115 5.86 -5.32 11.61
N LEU A 116 6.76 -5.12 10.64
CA LEU A 116 7.83 -6.09 10.34
C LEU A 116 8.81 -6.23 11.51
N ALA A 117 9.14 -5.14 12.20
CA ALA A 117 9.96 -5.17 13.40
C ALA A 117 9.30 -6.01 14.50
N MET A 118 8.02 -5.73 14.82
CA MET A 118 7.25 -6.51 15.80
C MET A 118 7.16 -7.99 15.42
N GLU A 119 6.91 -8.30 14.15
CA GLU A 119 6.84 -9.66 13.64
C GLU A 119 8.19 -10.39 13.75
N LEU A 120 9.32 -9.69 13.62
CA LEU A 120 10.66 -10.24 13.80
C LEU A 120 10.96 -10.52 15.29
N PHE A 121 10.59 -9.61 16.19
CA PHE A 121 10.78 -9.78 17.64
C PHE A 121 9.97 -10.96 18.19
N ASP A 122 8.73 -11.14 17.74
CA ASP A 122 7.88 -12.27 18.12
C ASP A 122 8.50 -13.62 17.70
N ARG A 123 9.17 -13.69 16.54
CA ARG A 123 9.88 -14.92 16.10
C ARG A 123 11.07 -15.27 17.00
N ARG A 124 11.76 -14.25 17.53
CA ARG A 124 12.98 -14.43 18.34
C ARG A 124 12.67 -14.80 19.78
N THR A 125 11.42 -14.63 20.21
CA THR A 125 10.96 -14.90 21.57
C THR A 125 9.90 -16.01 21.53
N PRO A 126 10.28 -17.27 21.22
CA PRO A 126 9.34 -18.37 21.37
C PRO A 126 8.90 -18.42 22.84
N ALA A 127 7.58 -18.48 23.07
CA ALA A 127 7.02 -18.64 24.40
C ALA A 127 7.72 -19.82 25.11
N ARG A 128 8.27 -19.56 26.30
CA ARG A 128 8.82 -20.60 27.18
C ARG A 128 7.72 -21.52 27.68
#